data_AF-A0A936WC63-F1
#
_entry.id   AF-A0A936WC63-F1
#
_cell.length_a   1.000
_cell.length_b   1.000
_cell.length_c   1.000
_cell.angle_alpha   90.00
_cell.angle_beta   90.00
_cell.angle_gamma   90.00
#
_symmetry.space_group_name_H-M   'P 1'
#
loop_
_entity.id
_entity.type
_entity.pdbx_description
1 polymer ?
#
loop_
_entity_poly.entity_id
_entity_poly.type
_entity_poly.pdbx_seq_one_letter_code
_entity_poly.pdbx_strand_id
1 'polypeptide(L)'
;MKPLITLALVASFLQADTLHAQDVLDKIAKESCGCASDLDTTANAEQRNVQLGLCMLQSASPYQKELKKKYDIDLNDLENQGERFGQLIGMRLAVHCPEFVALMARMSAESEEEEAPPAEASFSTMDGALTTVKSGQFLTLVVKKEDGSSQELLLLEHAEGVQQVLSRPDQGRGTVGSWSYAIQDLFDPVSRSYRPFYVVKGVEARP
;
A
#
# COMPACT_ATOMS: atom_id res chain seq x y z
N MET A 1 30.64 -56.31 -61.55
CA MET A 1 31.10 -54.95 -61.23
C MET A 1 30.09 -54.29 -60.30
N LYS A 2 30.46 -54.09 -59.03
CA LYS A 2 29.95 -53.02 -58.13
C LYS A 2 30.83 -51.77 -58.40
N PRO A 3 30.57 -50.54 -57.89
CA PRO A 3 29.52 -50.10 -56.94
C PRO A 3 28.85 -48.74 -57.30
N LEU A 4 27.85 -48.32 -56.51
CA LEU A 4 27.70 -46.97 -55.88
C LEU A 4 26.25 -46.93 -55.32
N ILE A 5 25.94 -47.29 -54.07
CA ILE A 5 26.31 -46.73 -52.76
C ILE A 5 25.78 -45.29 -52.56
N THR A 6 24.74 -45.23 -51.73
CA THR A 6 24.30 -44.16 -50.81
C THR A 6 23.85 -42.80 -51.35
N LEU A 7 22.59 -42.43 -51.09
CA LEU A 7 22.28 -41.37 -50.11
C LEU A 7 20.77 -41.37 -49.74
N ALA A 8 20.35 -42.35 -48.93
CA ALA A 8 19.19 -42.17 -48.06
C ALA A 8 19.76 -41.72 -46.71
N LEU A 9 19.82 -40.41 -46.46
CA LEU A 9 20.26 -39.89 -45.17
C LEU A 9 19.65 -38.50 -44.89
N VAL A 10 18.67 -38.52 -43.98
CA VAL A 10 18.43 -37.48 -42.97
C VAL A 10 17.95 -36.12 -43.49
N ALA A 11 16.63 -35.98 -43.59
CA ALA A 11 15.92 -34.71 -43.44
C ALA A 11 15.05 -34.75 -42.16
N SER A 12 15.63 -35.26 -41.08
CA SER A 12 15.16 -35.06 -39.71
C SER A 12 16.20 -34.20 -39.01
N PHE A 13 15.79 -33.36 -38.06
CA PHE A 13 16.52 -32.24 -37.44
C PHE A 13 16.45 -30.96 -38.28
N LEU A 14 15.76 -29.89 -37.89
CA LEU A 14 15.55 -29.34 -36.55
C LEU A 14 14.17 -28.68 -36.47
N GLN A 15 13.19 -29.33 -35.84
CA GLN A 15 12.20 -28.57 -35.07
C GLN A 15 12.92 -28.25 -33.76
N ALA A 16 13.52 -27.06 -33.69
CA ALA A 16 13.90 -26.49 -32.42
C ALA A 16 12.58 -26.19 -31.71
N ASP A 17 12.09 -27.15 -30.91
CA ASP A 17 11.12 -26.86 -29.89
C ASP A 17 11.75 -25.75 -29.04
N THR A 18 11.25 -24.53 -29.19
CA THR A 18 11.48 -23.47 -28.22
C THR A 18 10.83 -23.94 -26.93
N LEU A 19 11.57 -24.75 -26.18
CA LEU A 19 11.38 -24.96 -24.75
C LEU A 19 11.54 -23.59 -24.12
N HIS A 20 10.46 -22.79 -24.16
CA HIS A 20 10.29 -21.69 -23.24
C HIS A 20 10.29 -22.32 -21.87
N ALA A 21 11.46 -22.35 -21.23
CA ALA A 21 11.55 -22.61 -19.80
C ALA A 21 10.60 -21.63 -19.15
N GLN A 22 9.46 -22.14 -18.67
CA GLN A 22 8.42 -21.30 -18.10
C GLN A 22 9.04 -20.58 -16.91
N ASP A 23 8.83 -19.27 -16.84
CA ASP A 23 9.41 -18.48 -15.77
C ASP A 23 8.92 -19.01 -14.41
N VAL A 24 9.80 -19.03 -13.41
CA VAL A 24 9.48 -19.59 -12.09
C VAL A 24 8.32 -18.85 -11.43
N LEU A 25 8.17 -17.54 -11.68
CA LEU A 25 7.04 -16.76 -11.18
C LEU A 25 5.74 -17.18 -11.86
N ASP A 26 5.77 -17.46 -13.16
CA ASP A 26 4.61 -17.98 -13.90
C ASP A 26 4.23 -19.39 -13.43
N LYS A 27 5.22 -20.20 -13.06
CA LYS A 27 4.99 -21.55 -12.53
C LYS A 27 4.32 -21.50 -11.16
N ILE A 28 4.88 -20.70 -10.25
CA ILE A 28 4.31 -20.47 -8.91
C ILE A 28 2.89 -19.93 -9.04
N ALA A 29 2.66 -18.92 -9.88
CA ALA A 29 1.32 -18.36 -10.07
C ALA A 29 0.30 -19.40 -10.54
N LYS A 30 0.65 -20.23 -11.54
CA LYS A 30 -0.25 -21.30 -12.00
C LYS A 30 -0.53 -22.34 -10.93
N GLU A 31 0.48 -22.72 -10.16
CA GLU A 31 0.32 -23.64 -9.02
C GLU A 31 -0.53 -23.02 -7.89
N SER A 32 -0.46 -21.69 -7.71
CA SER A 32 -1.25 -20.96 -6.73
C SER A 32 -2.69 -20.70 -7.17
N CYS A 33 -3.01 -20.74 -8.47
CA CYS A 33 -4.37 -20.46 -8.96
C CYS A 33 -5.44 -21.29 -8.24
N GLY A 34 -5.19 -22.59 -8.01
CA GLY A 34 -6.19 -23.48 -7.39
C GLY A 34 -6.45 -23.15 -5.91
N CYS A 35 -5.42 -22.71 -5.18
CA CYS A 35 -5.60 -22.27 -3.80
C CYS A 35 -6.24 -20.87 -3.73
N ALA A 36 -5.93 -20.00 -4.69
CA ALA A 36 -6.51 -18.65 -4.77
C ALA A 36 -7.97 -18.65 -5.25
N SER A 37 -8.43 -19.64 -6.02
CA SER A 37 -9.83 -19.77 -6.43
C SER A 37 -10.73 -20.31 -5.32
N ASP A 38 -10.16 -21.02 -4.35
CA ASP A 38 -10.87 -21.75 -3.31
C ASP A 38 -10.81 -21.03 -1.95
N LEU A 39 -10.48 -19.73 -1.95
CA LEU A 39 -10.47 -18.92 -0.73
C LEU A 39 -11.87 -18.86 -0.12
N ASP A 40 -11.92 -18.89 1.21
CA ASP A 40 -13.18 -18.90 1.94
C ASP A 40 -13.93 -17.58 1.72
N THR A 41 -15.07 -17.64 1.02
CA THR A 41 -15.91 -16.47 0.73
C THR A 41 -16.66 -15.95 1.96
N THR A 42 -16.60 -16.67 3.09
CA THR A 42 -17.16 -16.23 4.37
C THR A 42 -16.15 -15.55 5.29
N ALA A 43 -14.85 -15.66 4.96
CA ALA A 43 -13.78 -14.97 5.66
C ALA A 43 -13.72 -13.49 5.26
N ASN A 44 -13.26 -12.63 6.17
CA ASN A 44 -13.12 -11.18 5.90
C ASN A 44 -11.92 -10.86 4.98
N ALA A 45 -11.79 -9.61 4.53
CA ALA A 45 -10.76 -9.23 3.57
C ALA A 45 -9.32 -9.51 4.08
N GLU A 46 -9.07 -9.27 5.37
CA GLU A 46 -7.77 -9.54 6.01
C GLU A 46 -7.43 -11.03 6.03
N GLN A 47 -8.39 -11.88 6.42
CA GLN A 47 -8.24 -13.33 6.48
C GLN A 47 -7.98 -13.93 5.09
N ARG A 48 -8.69 -13.44 4.06
CA ARG A 48 -8.45 -13.86 2.67
C ARG A 48 -7.08 -13.40 2.16
N ASN A 49 -6.62 -12.21 2.55
CA ASN A 49 -5.26 -11.76 2.22
C ASN A 49 -4.19 -12.68 2.84
N VAL A 50 -4.36 -13.09 4.10
CA VAL A 50 -3.46 -14.05 4.75
C VAL A 50 -3.50 -15.41 4.04
N GLN A 51 -4.70 -15.92 3.73
CA GLN A 51 -4.86 -17.21 3.06
C GLN A 51 -4.24 -17.20 1.65
N LEU A 52 -4.41 -16.11 0.90
CA LEU A 52 -3.77 -15.90 -0.39
C LEU A 52 -2.23 -15.88 -0.26
N GLY A 53 -1.70 -15.19 0.74
CA GLY A 53 -0.26 -15.19 1.03
C GLY A 53 0.27 -16.60 1.31
N LEU A 54 -0.46 -17.42 2.06
CA LEU A 54 -0.12 -18.82 2.30
C LEU A 54 -0.15 -19.65 1.03
N CYS A 55 -1.14 -19.45 0.15
CA CYS A 55 -1.19 -20.11 -1.16
C CYS A 55 0.08 -19.84 -1.97
N MET A 56 0.47 -18.57 -2.06
CA MET A 56 1.69 -18.17 -2.78
C MET A 56 2.94 -18.80 -2.17
N LEU A 57 3.06 -18.79 -0.83
CA LEU A 57 4.22 -19.36 -0.13
C LEU A 57 4.33 -20.87 -0.28
N GLN A 58 3.20 -21.59 -0.19
CA GLN A 58 3.18 -23.03 -0.39
C GLN A 58 3.63 -23.42 -1.80
N SER A 59 3.14 -22.72 -2.83
CA SER A 59 3.57 -22.92 -4.21
C SER A 59 5.03 -22.48 -4.45
N ALA A 60 5.50 -21.45 -3.75
CA ALA A 60 6.85 -20.92 -3.91
C ALA A 60 7.94 -21.73 -3.17
N SER A 61 7.59 -22.43 -2.10
CA SER A 61 8.52 -23.16 -1.24
C SER A 61 9.49 -24.10 -2.00
N PRO A 62 9.03 -24.92 -2.98
CA PRO A 62 9.93 -25.76 -3.78
C PRO A 62 10.96 -24.99 -4.62
N TYR A 63 10.71 -23.70 -4.88
CA TYR A 63 11.49 -22.85 -5.78
C TYR A 63 12.34 -21.81 -5.06
N GLN A 64 12.44 -21.85 -3.73
CA GLN A 64 13.17 -20.86 -2.92
C GLN A 64 14.57 -20.54 -3.46
N LYS A 65 15.35 -21.56 -3.85
CA LYS A 65 16.70 -21.37 -4.39
C LYS A 65 16.70 -20.63 -5.74
N GLU A 66 15.73 -20.92 -6.59
CA GLU A 66 15.61 -20.30 -7.91
C GLU A 66 15.11 -18.85 -7.79
N LEU A 67 14.13 -18.61 -6.92
CA LEU A 67 13.64 -17.28 -6.57
C LEU A 67 14.76 -16.38 -6.04
N LYS A 68 15.57 -16.88 -5.09
CA LYS A 68 16.72 -16.14 -4.58
C LYS A 68 17.74 -15.84 -5.67
N LYS A 69 18.03 -16.81 -6.54
CA LYS A 69 19.05 -16.66 -7.59
C LYS A 69 18.63 -15.70 -8.71
N LYS A 70 17.36 -15.73 -9.14
CA LYS A 70 16.88 -14.97 -10.31
C LYS A 70 16.24 -13.64 -9.95
N TYR A 71 15.57 -13.57 -8.81
CA TYR A 71 14.74 -12.43 -8.42
C TYR A 71 15.20 -11.76 -7.12
N ASP A 72 16.22 -12.31 -6.45
CA ASP A 72 16.69 -11.83 -5.15
C ASP A 72 15.56 -11.80 -4.12
N ILE A 73 14.76 -12.88 -4.10
CA ILE A 73 13.70 -13.11 -3.13
C ILE A 73 14.12 -14.23 -2.18
N ASP A 74 14.28 -13.91 -0.90
CA ASP A 74 14.50 -14.91 0.15
C ASP A 74 13.21 -15.18 0.93
N LEU A 75 12.65 -16.38 0.76
CA LEU A 75 11.44 -16.80 1.49
C LEU A 75 11.66 -16.95 3.01
N ASN A 76 12.89 -16.85 3.50
CA ASN A 76 13.17 -16.78 4.94
C ASN A 76 13.18 -15.34 5.48
N ASP A 77 13.10 -14.33 4.60
CA ASP A 77 13.13 -12.89 4.93
C ASP A 77 11.84 -12.19 4.46
N LEU A 78 10.69 -12.84 4.70
CA LEU A 78 9.39 -12.31 4.28
C LEU A 78 8.97 -11.05 5.04
N GLU A 79 9.58 -10.77 6.19
CA GLU A 79 9.37 -9.51 6.92
C GLU A 79 9.78 -8.29 6.06
N ASN A 80 10.93 -8.39 5.38
CA ASN A 80 11.43 -7.31 4.53
C ASN A 80 11.03 -7.47 3.04
N GLN A 81 10.78 -8.70 2.60
CA GLN A 81 10.60 -9.02 1.18
C GLN A 81 9.21 -9.53 0.80
N GLY A 82 8.32 -9.70 1.78
CA GLY A 82 6.99 -10.27 1.59
C GLY A 82 6.13 -9.47 0.62
N GLU A 83 6.16 -8.14 0.70
CA GLU A 83 5.41 -7.28 -0.21
C GLU A 83 5.90 -7.42 -1.66
N ARG A 84 7.21 -7.34 -1.88
CA ARG A 84 7.83 -7.51 -3.20
C ARG A 84 7.53 -8.88 -3.79
N PHE A 85 7.59 -9.93 -2.96
CA PHE A 85 7.22 -11.29 -3.35
C PHE A 85 5.74 -11.36 -3.77
N GLY A 86 4.84 -10.82 -2.95
CA GLY A 86 3.40 -10.78 -3.21
C GLY A 86 3.05 -10.02 -4.49
N GLN A 87 3.70 -8.87 -4.75
CA GLN A 87 3.50 -8.10 -5.98
C GLN A 87 3.94 -8.87 -7.22
N LEU A 88 5.13 -9.48 -7.21
CA LEU A 88 5.65 -10.21 -8.36
C LEU A 88 4.80 -11.43 -8.71
N ILE A 89 4.38 -12.20 -7.71
CA ILE A 89 3.49 -13.36 -7.92
C ILE A 89 2.07 -12.90 -8.26
N GLY A 90 1.54 -11.88 -7.58
CA GLY A 90 0.20 -11.31 -7.82
C GLY A 90 0.02 -10.80 -9.25
N MET A 91 1.03 -10.15 -9.83
CA MET A 91 1.00 -9.76 -11.24
C MET A 91 0.90 -10.97 -12.18
N ARG A 92 1.59 -12.07 -11.87
CA ARG A 92 1.50 -13.30 -12.67
C ARG A 92 0.17 -14.02 -12.46
N LEU A 93 -0.38 -14.00 -11.26
CA LEU A 93 -1.72 -14.52 -10.99
C LEU A 93 -2.79 -13.78 -11.81
N ALA A 94 -2.71 -12.45 -11.90
CA ALA A 94 -3.66 -11.68 -12.71
C ALA A 94 -3.61 -12.04 -14.21
N VAL A 95 -2.45 -12.44 -14.71
CA VAL A 95 -2.27 -12.87 -16.11
C VAL A 95 -2.76 -14.31 -16.33
N HIS A 96 -2.50 -15.21 -15.39
CA HIS A 96 -2.72 -16.66 -15.58
C HIS A 96 -3.98 -17.21 -14.92
N CYS A 97 -4.58 -16.50 -13.97
CA CYS A 97 -5.74 -16.94 -13.18
C CYS A 97 -6.90 -15.92 -13.33
N PRO A 98 -7.89 -16.14 -14.22
CA PRO A 98 -9.00 -15.22 -14.40
C PRO A 98 -9.81 -14.95 -13.11
N GLU A 99 -10.02 -16.00 -12.30
CA GLU A 99 -10.74 -15.90 -11.02
C GLU A 99 -10.00 -15.01 -10.01
N PHE A 100 -8.68 -14.91 -10.09
CA PHE A 100 -7.89 -14.05 -9.21
C PHE A 100 -8.23 -12.57 -9.43
N VAL A 101 -8.48 -12.15 -10.67
CA VAL A 101 -8.88 -10.76 -10.97
C VAL A 101 -10.26 -10.46 -10.37
N ALA A 102 -11.19 -11.41 -10.48
CA ALA A 102 -12.52 -11.29 -9.88
C ALA A 102 -12.47 -11.26 -8.35
N LEU A 103 -11.63 -12.11 -7.74
CA LEU A 103 -11.37 -12.10 -6.31
C LEU A 103 -10.80 -10.75 -5.85
N MET A 104 -9.79 -10.22 -6.53
CA MET A 104 -9.21 -8.92 -6.18
C MET A 104 -10.23 -7.80 -6.26
N ALA A 105 -11.08 -7.78 -7.30
CA ALA A 105 -12.15 -6.79 -7.42
C ALA A 105 -13.16 -6.87 -6.25
N ARG A 106 -13.49 -8.08 -5.80
CA ARG A 106 -14.36 -8.28 -4.62
C ARG A 106 -13.67 -7.85 -3.33
N MET A 107 -12.40 -8.21 -3.14
CA MET A 107 -11.63 -7.81 -1.96
C MET A 107 -11.43 -6.30 -1.90
N SER A 108 -11.32 -5.61 -3.05
CA SER A 108 -11.31 -4.15 -3.11
C SER A 108 -12.68 -3.55 -2.77
N ALA A 109 -13.78 -4.09 -3.30
CA ALA A 109 -15.13 -3.62 -2.94
C ALA A 109 -15.48 -3.92 -1.47
N GLU A 110 -15.03 -5.04 -0.93
CA GLU A 110 -15.24 -5.41 0.47
C GLU A 110 -14.30 -4.68 1.42
N SER A 111 -13.16 -4.18 0.97
CA SER A 111 -12.39 -3.22 1.77
C SER A 111 -13.02 -1.83 1.77
N GLU A 112 -13.85 -1.50 0.78
CA GLU A 112 -14.74 -0.33 0.83
C GLU A 112 -15.98 -0.55 1.72
N GLU A 113 -16.40 -1.81 1.95
CA GLU A 113 -17.55 -2.16 2.81
C GLU A 113 -17.16 -2.60 4.25
N GLU A 114 -15.93 -3.08 4.47
CA GLU A 114 -15.31 -3.38 5.79
C GLU A 114 -14.36 -2.27 6.27
N GLU A 115 -14.17 -1.21 5.49
CA GLU A 115 -14.01 0.10 6.11
C GLU A 115 -15.33 0.40 6.82
N ALA A 116 -15.37 0.17 8.14
CA ALA A 116 -16.25 0.97 8.98
C ALA A 116 -16.15 2.41 8.45
N PRO A 117 -17.27 3.03 8.03
CA PRO A 117 -17.28 4.22 7.17
C PRO A 117 -16.20 5.17 7.67
N PRO A 118 -15.15 5.42 6.86
CA PRO A 118 -13.77 5.65 7.28
C PRO A 118 -13.67 6.30 8.65
N ALA A 119 -13.80 5.49 9.71
CA ALA A 119 -14.25 5.88 11.05
C ALA A 119 -14.61 7.37 11.19
N GLU A 120 -15.63 7.90 10.47
CA GLU A 120 -15.75 9.34 10.11
C GLU A 120 -14.63 10.15 10.74
N ALA A 121 -13.41 10.15 10.16
CA ALA A 121 -12.19 10.51 10.90
C ALA A 121 -12.51 11.66 11.85
N SER A 122 -12.63 11.36 13.16
CA SER A 122 -13.47 12.19 14.04
C SER A 122 -12.74 13.48 14.34
N PHE A 123 -12.86 14.38 13.39
CA PHE A 123 -12.23 15.67 13.42
C PHE A 123 -13.08 16.51 14.35
N SER A 124 -12.46 16.98 15.41
CA SER A 124 -13.05 18.05 16.16
C SER A 124 -12.89 19.33 15.35
N THR A 125 -13.94 20.14 15.31
CA THR A 125 -13.92 21.44 14.68
C THR A 125 -13.88 22.52 15.74
N MET A 126 -13.11 23.58 15.49
CA MET A 126 -13.16 24.78 16.31
C MET A 126 -13.11 26.03 15.45
N ASP A 127 -13.87 27.04 15.85
CA ASP A 127 -13.82 28.35 15.23
C ASP A 127 -12.79 29.23 15.93
N GLY A 128 -12.00 29.96 15.14
CA GLY A 128 -11.03 30.89 15.69
C GLY A 128 -10.17 31.59 14.66
N ALA A 129 -9.39 32.55 15.17
CA ALA A 129 -8.46 33.34 14.37
C ALA A 129 -7.03 32.84 14.55
N LEU A 130 -6.32 32.57 13.45
CA LEU A 130 -4.88 32.27 13.49
C LEU A 130 -4.12 33.51 13.96
N THR A 131 -3.49 33.44 15.12
CA THR A 131 -2.79 34.58 15.72
C THR A 131 -1.28 34.52 15.55
N THR A 132 -0.72 33.30 15.50
CA THR A 132 0.73 33.07 15.44
C THR A 132 1.02 31.81 14.65
N VAL A 133 2.05 31.87 13.80
CA VAL A 133 2.65 30.70 13.16
C VAL A 133 4.06 30.56 13.70
N LYS A 134 4.34 29.48 14.44
CA LYS A 134 5.68 29.18 14.95
C LYS A 134 6.38 28.26 13.95
N SER A 135 7.59 28.67 13.55
CA SER A 135 8.45 27.87 12.67
C SER A 135 9.35 26.95 13.50
N GLY A 136 9.36 25.67 13.18
CA GLY A 136 10.22 24.63 13.76
C GLY A 136 10.50 23.55 12.70
N GLN A 137 10.72 22.29 13.13
CA GLN A 137 10.76 21.16 12.20
C GLN A 137 9.42 20.97 11.48
N PHE A 138 8.32 21.25 12.18
CA PHE A 138 6.97 21.36 11.66
C PHE A 138 6.37 22.71 12.07
N LEU A 139 5.34 23.16 11.37
CA LEU A 139 4.65 24.41 11.74
C LEU A 139 3.69 24.16 12.90
N THR A 140 3.66 25.10 13.84
CA THR A 140 2.64 25.18 14.89
C THR A 140 1.77 26.41 14.69
N LEU A 141 0.49 26.20 14.48
CA LEU A 141 -0.53 27.23 14.29
C LEU A 141 -1.20 27.51 15.64
N VAL A 142 -1.17 28.76 16.09
CA VAL A 142 -1.83 29.18 17.34
C VAL A 142 -3.13 29.88 16.99
N VAL A 143 -4.24 29.19 17.22
CA VAL A 143 -5.59 29.70 16.91
C VAL A 143 -6.24 30.19 18.20
N LYS A 144 -6.72 31.43 18.18
CA LYS A 144 -7.47 32.02 19.30
C LYS A 144 -8.96 31.82 19.08
N LYS A 145 -9.61 31.14 20.03
CA LYS A 145 -11.05 30.89 20.06
C LYS A 145 -11.82 32.13 20.53
N GLU A 146 -13.13 32.13 20.33
CA GLU A 146 -14.03 33.22 20.75
C GLU A 146 -14.01 33.44 22.27
N ASP A 147 -13.84 32.37 23.06
CA ASP A 147 -13.70 32.42 24.52
C ASP A 147 -12.39 33.10 25.00
N GLY A 148 -11.53 33.52 24.07
CA GLY A 148 -10.26 34.19 24.33
C GLY A 148 -9.08 33.24 24.58
N SER A 149 -9.33 31.94 24.76
CA SER A 149 -8.29 30.93 24.92
C SER A 149 -7.62 30.60 23.58
N SER A 150 -6.37 30.12 23.64
CA SER A 150 -5.58 29.77 22.45
C SER A 150 -5.32 28.27 22.41
N GLN A 151 -5.44 27.69 21.21
CA GLN A 151 -5.16 26.29 20.92
C GLN A 151 -3.97 26.21 19.97
N GLU A 152 -2.99 25.37 20.29
CA GLU A 152 -1.90 25.05 19.38
C GLU A 152 -2.27 23.84 18.53
N LEU A 153 -2.11 23.97 17.21
CA LEU A 153 -2.30 22.91 16.23
C LEU A 153 -0.99 22.66 15.46
N LEU A 154 -0.61 21.40 15.30
CA LEU A 154 0.55 21.00 14.50
C LEU A 154 0.13 20.72 13.06
N LEU A 155 0.91 21.24 12.11
CA LEU A 155 0.81 20.86 10.70
C LEU A 155 1.89 19.83 10.37
N LEU A 156 1.51 18.55 10.43
CA LEU A 156 2.40 17.41 10.15
C LEU A 156 2.21 16.82 8.76
N GLU A 157 0.98 16.90 8.26
CA GLU A 157 0.52 16.27 7.02
C GLU A 157 -0.13 17.31 6.12
N HIS A 158 -0.54 16.89 4.92
CA HIS A 158 -1.40 17.70 4.08
C HIS A 158 -2.74 17.95 4.80
N ALA A 159 -3.15 19.22 4.89
CA ALA A 159 -4.42 19.62 5.44
C ALA A 159 -5.22 20.39 4.39
N GLU A 160 -6.52 20.08 4.28
CA GLU A 160 -7.41 20.71 3.30
C GLU A 160 -7.51 22.22 3.54
N GLY A 161 -7.50 23.03 2.48
CA GLY A 161 -7.60 24.49 2.58
C GLY A 161 -6.38 25.21 3.17
N VAL A 162 -5.41 24.49 3.76
CA VAL A 162 -4.29 25.10 4.50
C VAL A 162 -3.39 25.99 3.62
N GLN A 163 -3.31 25.68 2.31
CA GLN A 163 -2.51 26.47 1.37
C GLN A 163 -3.06 27.90 1.18
N GLN A 164 -4.37 28.10 1.35
CA GLN A 164 -5.00 29.42 1.29
C GLN A 164 -4.60 30.29 2.48
N VAL A 165 -4.21 29.66 3.59
CA VAL A 165 -3.80 30.32 4.83
C VAL A 165 -2.28 30.50 4.89
N LEU A 166 -1.51 29.52 4.41
CA LEU A 166 -0.06 29.46 4.58
C LEU A 166 0.74 29.73 3.30
N SER A 167 0.16 30.46 2.34
CA SER A 167 0.80 30.79 1.05
C SER A 167 2.19 31.44 1.21
N ARG A 168 2.47 32.04 2.38
CA ARG A 168 3.82 32.29 2.91
C ARG A 168 3.84 32.00 4.43
N PRO A 169 4.95 31.50 5.00
CA PRO A 169 5.02 31.06 6.41
C PRO A 169 4.64 32.12 7.45
N ASP A 170 4.75 33.40 7.10
CA ASP A 170 4.53 34.58 7.92
C ASP A 170 3.14 35.23 7.73
N GLN A 171 2.30 34.73 6.81
CA GLN A 171 1.11 35.46 6.34
C GLN A 171 -0.25 34.97 6.83
N GLY A 172 -0.36 33.77 7.39
CA GLY A 172 -1.67 33.25 7.86
C GLY A 172 -2.25 33.99 9.09
N ARG A 173 -1.55 34.98 9.65
CA ARG A 173 -2.02 35.72 10.83
C ARG A 173 -3.23 36.58 10.48
N GLY A 174 -4.29 36.45 11.27
CA GLY A 174 -5.55 37.17 11.07
C GLY A 174 -6.60 36.35 10.31
N THR A 175 -6.24 35.20 9.73
CA THR A 175 -7.23 34.31 9.12
C THR A 175 -8.21 33.81 10.17
N VAL A 176 -9.48 34.16 9.98
CA VAL A 176 -10.60 33.65 10.76
C VAL A 176 -11.18 32.47 9.99
N GLY A 177 -11.46 31.36 10.66
CA GLY A 177 -11.99 30.20 9.97
C GLY A 177 -12.45 29.11 10.92
N SER A 178 -13.04 28.07 10.34
CA SER A 178 -13.28 26.81 11.04
C SER A 178 -12.08 25.89 10.81
N TRP A 179 -11.53 25.36 11.90
CA TRP A 179 -10.34 24.52 11.92
C TRP A 179 -10.72 23.11 12.31
N SER A 180 -10.50 22.15 11.42
CA SER A 180 -10.67 20.73 11.72
C SER A 180 -9.34 20.13 12.14
N TYR A 181 -9.36 19.35 13.22
CA TYR A 181 -8.17 18.72 13.78
C TYR A 181 -8.47 17.34 14.36
N ALA A 182 -7.44 16.49 14.36
CA ALA A 182 -7.45 15.20 15.05
C ALA A 182 -6.53 15.26 16.27
N ILE A 183 -6.90 14.56 17.34
CA ILE A 183 -5.99 14.35 18.48
C ILE A 183 -5.14 13.12 18.17
N GLN A 184 -3.82 13.27 18.21
CA GLN A 184 -2.86 12.18 18.00
C GLN A 184 -1.86 12.12 19.15
N ASP A 185 -1.61 10.92 19.65
CA ASP A 185 -0.57 10.71 20.66
C ASP A 185 0.80 10.64 19.99
N LEU A 186 1.63 11.65 20.25
CA LEU A 186 2.98 11.76 19.71
C LEU A 186 4.00 11.71 20.83
N PHE A 187 5.16 11.11 20.54
CA PHE A 187 6.26 11.06 21.50
C PHE A 187 6.88 12.45 21.67
N ASP A 188 6.76 13.05 22.85
CA ASP A 188 7.48 14.29 23.17
C ASP A 188 8.89 13.98 23.69
N PRO A 189 9.96 14.36 22.98
CA PRO A 189 11.32 14.14 23.43
C PRO A 189 11.67 14.89 24.74
N VAL A 190 10.95 15.98 25.07
CA VAL A 190 11.20 16.75 26.30
C VAL A 190 10.71 16.01 27.54
N SER A 191 9.46 15.53 27.54
CA SER A 191 8.94 14.74 28.66
C SER A 191 9.27 13.24 28.59
N ARG A 192 9.77 12.77 27.45
CA ARG A 192 10.06 11.35 27.17
C ARG A 192 8.83 10.45 27.33
N SER A 193 7.67 10.93 26.88
CA SER A 193 6.41 10.20 26.96
C SER A 193 5.52 10.54 25.75
N TYR A 194 4.60 9.63 25.41
CA TYR A 194 3.53 9.95 24.48
C TYR A 194 2.53 10.89 25.15
N ARG A 195 2.09 11.91 24.42
CA ARG A 195 1.09 12.88 24.87
C ARG A 195 0.19 13.29 23.70
N PRO A 196 -1.04 13.75 23.98
CA PRO A 196 -1.94 14.19 22.93
C PRO A 196 -1.46 15.52 22.32
N PHE A 197 -1.42 15.55 20.99
CA PHE A 197 -1.23 16.75 20.18
C PHE A 197 -2.42 16.91 19.22
N TYR A 198 -2.75 18.16 18.93
CA TYR A 198 -3.82 18.50 18.00
C TYR A 198 -3.21 18.71 16.61
N VAL A 199 -3.55 17.85 15.66
CA VAL A 199 -2.98 17.86 14.30
C VAL A 199 -4.02 18.40 13.33
N VAL A 200 -3.67 19.44 12.57
CA VAL A 200 -4.56 20.09 11.59
C VAL A 200 -4.93 19.09 10.50
N LYS A 201 -6.20 19.05 10.15
CA LYS A 201 -6.75 18.23 9.06
C LYS A 201 -7.39 19.08 7.96
N GLY A 202 -7.88 20.27 8.32
CA GLY A 202 -8.36 21.25 7.36
C GLY A 202 -8.66 22.60 7.95
N VAL A 203 -8.85 23.58 7.07
CA VAL A 203 -9.28 24.93 7.43
C VAL A 203 -10.21 25.49 6.36
N GLU A 204 -11.37 25.96 6.81
CA GLU A 204 -12.31 26.74 6.01
C GLU A 204 -12.16 28.21 6.41
N ALA A 205 -11.36 28.95 5.64
CA ALA A 205 -11.17 30.39 5.86
C ALA A 205 -12.47 31.15 5.56
N ARG A 206 -12.90 31.99 6.50
CA ARG A 206 -14.00 32.94 6.29
C ARG A 206 -13.44 34.23 5.66
N PRO A 207 -14.18 34.84 4.71
CA PRO A 207 -13.79 36.10 4.08
C PRO A 207 -13.76 37.28 5.05
#